data_AF-A0A0F9GWI7-F1
#
_entry.id   AF-A0A0F9GWI7-F1
#
_cell.length_a   1.000
_cell.length_b   1.000
_cell.length_c   1.000
_cell.angle_alpha   90.00
_cell.angle_beta   90.00
_cell.angle_gamma   90.00
#
_symmetry.space_group_name_H-M   'P 1'
#
loop_
_entity.id
_entity.type
_entity.pdbx_description
1 polymer ?
#
loop_
_entity_poly.entity_id
_entity_poly.type
_entity_poly.pdbx_seq_one_letter_code
_entity_poly.pdbx_strand_id
1 'polypeptide(L)'
;MKTKNQILEIAKNNDLKVVEITYGSNGYPSGLGDNAIIEFEDYNQALNFAETHGLETHLFKIRDGWHFWTDMGSKHKALTYQDKLDDLGDNYNLFEPDYNVMHDQLTEMSLTEIDDLIVIREKINSWMEQIEEFEALDEDEILIVGYGTHYDTCEKEMMQYSEDVWTYAVGVFVPKEENEW
;
A
#
# COMPACT_ATOMS: atom_id res chain seq x y z
N MET A 1 15.66 -11.48 27.39
CA MET A 1 14.91 -11.34 26.12
C MET A 1 13.59 -12.11 26.29
N LYS A 2 12.47 -11.61 25.75
CA LYS A 2 11.20 -12.36 25.78
C LYS A 2 11.29 -13.53 24.79
N THR A 3 10.66 -14.65 25.10
CA THR A 3 10.50 -15.79 24.17
C THR A 3 9.61 -15.39 23.00
N LYS A 4 9.68 -16.14 21.89
CA LYS A 4 8.82 -15.91 20.71
C LYS A 4 7.36 -15.89 21.12
N ASN A 5 6.92 -16.90 21.86
CA ASN A 5 5.52 -17.03 22.27
C ASN A 5 5.05 -15.86 23.14
N GLN A 6 5.92 -15.35 24.03
CA GLN A 6 5.61 -14.15 24.82
C GLN A 6 5.45 -12.91 23.95
N ILE A 7 6.29 -12.73 22.92
CA ILE A 7 6.19 -11.60 21.99
C ILE A 7 4.89 -11.67 21.19
N LEU A 8 4.54 -12.85 20.67
CA LEU A 8 3.29 -13.06 19.91
C LEU A 8 2.04 -12.84 20.77
N GLU A 9 2.05 -13.24 22.04
CA GLU A 9 0.98 -12.95 22.99
C GLU A 9 0.83 -11.44 23.24
N ILE A 10 1.94 -10.72 23.38
CA ILE A 10 1.90 -9.25 23.55
C ILE A 10 1.28 -8.61 22.32
N ALA A 11 1.68 -9.00 21.11
CA ALA A 11 1.10 -8.48 19.89
C ALA A 11 -0.42 -8.64 19.86
N LYS A 12 -0.91 -9.86 20.11
CA LYS A 12 -2.35 -10.15 20.17
C LYS A 12 -3.09 -9.34 21.25
N ASN A 13 -2.47 -9.12 22.41
CA ASN A 13 -3.05 -8.31 23.48
C ASN A 13 -3.09 -6.81 23.18
N ASN A 14 -2.37 -6.36 22.14
CA ASN A 14 -2.41 -4.98 21.63
C ASN A 14 -3.20 -4.92 20.30
N ASP A 15 -4.09 -5.89 20.06
CA ASP A 15 -4.92 -6.00 18.86
C ASP A 15 -4.13 -6.05 17.53
N LEU A 16 -2.83 -6.40 17.59
CA LEU A 16 -2.00 -6.60 16.41
C LEU A 16 -2.17 -8.01 15.86
N LYS A 17 -2.05 -8.13 14.54
CA LYS A 17 -2.24 -9.40 13.85
C LYS A 17 -0.94 -10.16 13.71
N VAL A 18 -0.96 -11.42 14.14
CA VAL A 18 0.14 -12.37 13.96
C VAL A 18 -0.16 -13.24 12.74
N VAL A 19 0.76 -13.25 11.78
CA VAL A 19 0.68 -14.07 10.58
C VAL A 19 1.88 -15.02 10.48
N GLU A 20 1.70 -16.13 9.77
CA GLU A 20 2.79 -17.03 9.42
C GLU A 20 3.44 -16.55 8.13
N ILE A 21 4.77 -16.66 8.05
CA ILE A 21 5.51 -16.23 6.88
C ILE A 21 6.20 -17.40 6.17
N THR A 22 6.64 -17.12 4.95
CA THR A 22 7.47 -17.99 4.14
C THR A 22 8.50 -17.18 3.35
N TYR A 23 9.60 -17.81 2.98
CA TYR A 23 10.58 -17.26 2.03
C TYR A 23 10.28 -17.68 0.58
N GLY A 24 9.27 -18.51 0.37
CA GLY A 24 8.81 -18.94 -0.95
C GLY A 24 7.96 -17.85 -1.62
N SER A 25 8.27 -17.52 -2.87
CA SER A 25 7.55 -16.48 -3.64
C SER A 25 6.74 -17.04 -4.83
N ASN A 26 6.78 -18.36 -5.04
CA ASN A 26 6.14 -19.05 -6.17
C ASN A 26 4.90 -19.88 -5.78
N GLY A 27 4.35 -19.64 -4.58
CA GLY A 27 3.21 -20.39 -4.04
C GLY A 27 3.57 -21.70 -3.35
N TYR A 28 4.86 -22.09 -3.32
CA TYR A 28 5.34 -23.21 -2.52
C TYR A 28 6.09 -22.69 -1.29
N PRO A 29 5.54 -22.86 -0.08
CA PRO A 29 6.18 -22.36 1.12
C PRO A 29 7.53 -23.04 1.40
N SER A 30 8.50 -22.26 1.85
CA SER A 30 9.81 -22.68 2.34
C SER A 30 10.15 -21.96 3.65
N GLY A 31 11.02 -22.59 4.45
CA GLY A 31 11.55 -22.00 5.69
C GLY A 31 10.48 -21.63 6.73
N LEU A 32 9.48 -22.50 6.90
CA LEU A 32 8.39 -22.28 7.84
C LEU A 32 8.85 -22.22 9.31
N GLY A 33 7.98 -21.63 10.13
CA GLY A 33 8.15 -21.51 11.59
C GLY A 33 8.39 -20.08 12.05
N ASP A 34 8.69 -19.16 11.14
CA ASP A 34 8.80 -17.73 11.44
C ASP A 34 7.43 -17.06 11.34
N ASN A 35 7.28 -15.92 12.01
CA ASN A 35 6.04 -15.14 12.03
C ASN A 35 6.31 -13.69 11.69
N ALA A 36 5.24 -12.98 11.31
CA ALA A 36 5.23 -11.53 11.27
C ALA A 36 4.11 -11.00 12.17
N ILE A 37 4.33 -9.82 12.71
CA ILE A 37 3.31 -9.00 13.36
C ILE A 37 3.03 -7.85 12.41
N ILE A 38 1.77 -7.62 12.06
CA ILE A 38 1.31 -6.59 11.13
C ILE A 38 0.10 -5.83 11.73
N GLU A 39 -0.48 -4.91 10.96
CA GLU A 39 -1.60 -4.04 11.37
C GLU A 39 -1.20 -3.07 12.51
N PHE A 40 0.04 -2.59 12.47
CA PHE A 40 0.47 -1.43 13.24
C PHE A 40 -0.19 -0.15 12.69
N GLU A 41 -0.49 0.80 13.57
CA GLU A 41 -1.07 2.10 13.26
C GLU A 41 -0.13 2.92 12.37
N ASP A 42 1.15 3.00 12.75
CA ASP A 42 2.17 3.71 11.98
C ASP A 42 3.53 3.01 12.06
N TYR A 43 4.49 3.48 11.27
CA TYR A 43 5.83 2.91 11.23
C TYR A 43 6.60 3.07 12.54
N ASN A 44 6.37 4.15 13.29
CA ASN A 44 7.02 4.36 14.58
C ASN A 44 6.53 3.35 15.61
N GLN A 45 5.25 2.96 15.58
CA GLN A 45 4.71 1.91 16.43
C GLN A 45 5.39 0.57 16.14
N ALA A 46 5.52 0.21 14.86
CA ALA A 46 6.23 -1.00 14.44
C ALA A 46 7.71 -0.98 14.86
N LEU A 47 8.40 0.14 14.63
CA LEU A 47 9.80 0.32 14.99
C LEU A 47 10.01 0.21 16.51
N ASN A 48 9.21 0.91 17.30
CA ASN A 48 9.29 0.87 18.76
C ASN A 48 9.05 -0.56 19.29
N PHE A 49 8.10 -1.29 18.70
CA PHE A 49 7.84 -2.68 19.05
C PHE A 49 9.06 -3.57 18.73
N ALA A 50 9.64 -3.40 17.54
CA ALA A 50 10.80 -4.16 17.09
C ALA A 50 12.02 -3.92 18.01
N GLU A 51 12.37 -2.66 18.26
CA GLU A 51 13.50 -2.28 19.10
C GLU A 51 13.35 -2.77 20.54
N THR A 52 12.15 -2.64 21.12
CA THR A 52 11.84 -3.11 22.48
C THR A 52 12.06 -4.62 22.65
N HIS A 53 11.98 -5.37 21.56
CA HIS A 53 12.10 -6.83 21.57
C HIS A 53 13.33 -7.36 20.86
N GLY A 54 14.23 -6.49 20.38
CA GLY A 54 15.43 -6.87 19.64
C GLY A 54 15.11 -7.57 18.32
N LEU A 55 14.10 -7.09 17.63
CA LEU A 55 13.62 -7.57 16.33
C LEU A 55 13.84 -6.50 15.26
N GLU A 56 13.45 -6.79 14.02
CA GLU A 56 13.56 -5.89 12.89
C GLU A 56 12.22 -5.70 12.17
N THR A 57 12.05 -4.54 11.54
CA THR A 57 10.91 -4.24 10.67
C THR A 57 11.17 -4.75 9.25
N HIS A 58 10.18 -5.40 8.67
CA HIS A 58 10.26 -6.05 7.36
C HIS A 58 9.06 -5.66 6.50
N LEU A 59 9.22 -5.80 5.18
CA LEU A 59 8.11 -5.77 4.23
C LEU A 59 7.62 -7.21 4.01
N PHE A 60 6.31 -7.39 4.07
CA PHE A 60 5.65 -8.65 3.78
C PHE A 60 4.68 -8.46 2.63
N LYS A 61 4.47 -9.52 1.85
CA LYS A 61 3.41 -9.55 0.84
C LYS A 61 2.62 -10.85 0.87
N ILE A 62 1.35 -10.81 0.53
CA ILE A 62 0.52 -12.01 0.38
C ILE A 62 -0.31 -11.90 -0.89
N ARG A 63 -0.55 -13.04 -1.52
CA ARG A 63 -1.51 -13.15 -2.62
C ARG A 63 -2.86 -13.61 -2.10
N ASP A 64 -3.94 -13.13 -2.70
CA ASP A 64 -5.28 -13.62 -2.42
C ASP A 64 -5.38 -15.16 -2.47
N GLY A 65 -5.97 -15.73 -1.43
CA GLY A 65 -6.12 -17.17 -1.26
C GLY A 65 -4.87 -17.90 -0.74
N TRP A 66 -3.75 -17.22 -0.50
CA TRP A 66 -2.59 -17.83 0.16
C TRP A 66 -2.75 -17.84 1.68
N HIS A 67 -2.09 -18.81 2.32
CA HIS A 67 -2.07 -18.92 3.79
C HIS A 67 -0.88 -18.19 4.42
N PHE A 68 0.28 -18.19 3.74
CA PHE A 68 1.52 -17.62 4.25
C PHE A 68 1.84 -16.30 3.56
N TRP A 69 2.34 -15.34 4.32
CA TRP A 69 2.91 -14.11 3.81
C TRP A 69 4.36 -14.35 3.36
N THR A 70 4.75 -13.84 2.21
CA THR A 70 6.15 -13.84 1.76
C THR A 70 6.91 -12.72 2.45
N ASP A 71 8.02 -13.04 3.12
CA ASP A 71 8.98 -12.05 3.61
C ASP A 71 9.80 -11.46 2.44
N MET A 72 9.79 -10.13 2.33
CA MET A 72 10.51 -9.37 1.31
C MET A 72 11.79 -8.73 1.85
N GLY A 73 12.12 -8.96 3.13
CA GLY A 73 13.30 -8.46 3.81
C GLY A 73 13.07 -7.17 4.60
N SER A 74 14.14 -6.66 5.20
CA SER A 74 14.10 -5.50 6.08
C SER A 74 13.56 -4.25 5.38
N LYS A 75 12.68 -3.52 6.06
CA LYS A 75 12.12 -2.24 5.61
C LYS A 75 12.34 -1.21 6.73
N HIS A 76 12.94 -0.07 6.38
CA HIS A 76 13.34 0.95 7.35
C HIS A 76 12.46 2.22 7.35
N LYS A 77 11.29 2.14 6.69
CA LYS A 77 10.30 3.24 6.59
C LYS A 77 8.92 2.66 6.26
N ALA A 78 7.87 3.47 6.44
CA ALA A 78 6.52 3.15 5.95
C ALA A 78 6.52 2.85 4.43
N LEU A 79 5.43 2.23 3.95
CA LEU A 79 5.12 2.27 2.53
C LEU A 79 4.72 3.69 2.16
N THR A 80 4.95 4.09 0.91
CA THR A 80 4.47 5.39 0.42
C THR A 80 3.52 5.21 -0.74
N TYR A 81 2.79 6.26 -1.09
CA TYR A 81 1.99 6.30 -2.33
C TYR A 81 2.83 5.94 -3.57
N GLN A 82 4.14 6.22 -3.56
CA GLN A 82 5.05 5.88 -4.65
C GLN A 82 5.26 4.36 -4.77
N ASP A 83 5.38 3.63 -3.65
CA ASP A 83 5.47 2.16 -3.67
C ASP A 83 4.21 1.58 -4.36
N LYS A 84 3.03 2.13 -4.09
CA LYS A 84 1.74 1.76 -4.72
C LYS A 84 1.67 2.14 -6.20
N LEU A 85 2.08 3.36 -6.58
CA LEU A 85 2.13 3.79 -7.98
C LEU A 85 3.07 2.92 -8.83
N ASP A 86 4.21 2.53 -8.27
CA ASP A 86 5.18 1.67 -8.95
C ASP A 86 4.59 0.28 -9.26
N ASP A 87 3.70 -0.24 -8.40
CA ASP A 87 2.96 -1.49 -8.64
C ASP A 87 1.83 -1.35 -9.67
N LEU A 88 1.19 -0.17 -9.76
CA LEU A 88 0.12 0.13 -10.71
C LEU A 88 0.63 0.30 -12.15
N GLY A 89 1.80 0.89 -12.31
CA GLY A 89 2.47 1.12 -13.60
C GLY A 89 2.07 2.42 -14.32
N ASP A 90 2.59 2.59 -15.54
CA ASP A 90 2.71 3.89 -16.24
C ASP A 90 1.38 4.62 -16.55
N ASN A 91 0.23 3.94 -16.51
CA ASN A 91 -1.08 4.55 -16.79
C ASN A 91 -1.70 5.26 -15.56
N TYR A 92 -1.00 5.23 -14.43
CA TYR A 92 -1.45 5.78 -13.15
C TYR A 92 -0.53 6.90 -12.69
N ASN A 93 -1.10 8.00 -12.24
CA ASN A 93 -0.36 9.18 -11.80
C ASN A 93 -1.09 9.87 -10.65
N LEU A 94 -0.38 10.75 -9.94
CA LEU A 94 -1.01 11.67 -9.01
C LEU A 94 -1.88 12.67 -9.77
N PHE A 95 -3.06 12.96 -9.22
CA PHE A 95 -3.85 14.08 -9.69
C PHE A 95 -3.42 15.37 -9.01
N GLU A 96 -3.04 16.34 -9.82
CA GLU A 96 -2.91 17.73 -9.41
C GLU A 96 -3.69 18.58 -10.43
N PRO A 97 -4.65 19.40 -10.00
CA PRO A 97 -5.46 20.17 -10.93
C PRO A 97 -4.61 21.24 -11.64
N ASP A 98 -4.37 21.05 -12.94
CA ASP A 98 -3.79 22.06 -13.82
C ASP A 98 -4.85 22.57 -14.80
N TYR A 99 -5.46 23.70 -14.43
CA TYR A 99 -6.50 24.35 -15.24
C TYR A 99 -6.00 24.80 -16.62
N ASN A 100 -4.70 25.08 -16.80
CA ASN A 100 -4.16 25.45 -18.11
C ASN A 100 -4.11 24.20 -19.01
N VAL A 101 -3.64 23.08 -18.47
CA VAL A 101 -3.63 21.79 -19.21
C VAL A 101 -5.06 21.36 -19.55
N MET A 102 -6.00 21.47 -18.61
CA MET A 102 -7.41 21.15 -18.87
C MET A 102 -8.01 22.07 -19.95
N HIS A 103 -7.71 23.37 -19.91
CA HIS A 103 -8.14 24.32 -20.93
C HIS A 103 -7.58 23.97 -22.33
N ASP A 104 -6.29 23.64 -22.41
CA ASP A 104 -5.63 23.29 -23.66
C ASP A 104 -6.20 21.99 -24.25
N GLN A 105 -6.41 20.97 -23.40
CA GLN A 105 -7.05 19.71 -23.79
C GLN A 105 -8.49 19.93 -24.26
N LEU A 106 -9.28 20.74 -23.55
CA LEU A 106 -10.65 21.06 -23.96
C LEU A 106 -10.67 21.80 -25.31
N THR A 107 -9.73 22.73 -25.52
CA THR A 107 -9.58 23.46 -26.78
C THR A 107 -9.25 22.49 -27.91
N GLU A 108 -8.30 21.58 -27.71
CA GLU A 108 -7.93 20.56 -28.70
C GLU A 108 -9.12 19.65 -29.04
N MET A 109 -9.80 19.10 -28.05
CA MET A 109 -11.01 18.28 -28.24
C MET A 109 -12.10 19.05 -28.98
N SER A 110 -12.27 20.33 -28.68
CA SER A 110 -13.23 21.19 -29.37
C SER A 110 -12.84 21.53 -30.81
N LEU A 111 -11.65 21.13 -31.28
CA LEU A 111 -11.21 21.28 -32.67
C LEU A 111 -11.21 19.94 -33.42
N THR A 112 -11.03 18.82 -32.72
CA THR A 112 -10.89 17.48 -33.31
C THR A 112 -12.12 16.59 -33.16
N GLU A 113 -12.90 16.76 -32.08
CA GLU A 113 -14.02 15.89 -31.68
C GLU A 113 -15.36 16.64 -31.67
N ILE A 114 -15.48 17.75 -32.43
CA ILE A 114 -16.67 18.64 -32.46
C ILE A 114 -18.00 17.88 -32.66
N ASP A 115 -17.98 16.81 -33.45
CA ASP A 115 -19.18 16.02 -33.76
C ASP A 115 -19.64 15.13 -32.58
N ASP A 116 -18.83 15.04 -31.52
CA ASP A 116 -19.10 14.22 -30.33
C ASP A 116 -19.07 15.06 -29.03
N LEU A 117 -20.05 15.93 -28.89
CA LEU A 117 -20.29 16.71 -27.67
C LEU A 117 -20.48 15.83 -26.42
N ILE A 118 -20.80 14.53 -26.59
CA ILE A 118 -20.93 13.59 -25.47
C ILE A 118 -19.55 13.33 -24.88
N VAL A 119 -18.54 13.05 -25.71
CA VAL A 119 -17.15 12.84 -25.27
C VAL A 119 -16.59 14.06 -24.53
N ILE A 120 -16.85 15.27 -25.06
CA ILE A 120 -16.41 16.52 -24.41
C ILE A 120 -17.07 16.66 -23.03
N ARG A 121 -18.38 16.40 -22.92
CA ARG A 121 -19.11 16.48 -21.64
C ARG A 121 -18.61 15.45 -20.64
N GLU A 122 -18.38 14.20 -21.07
CA GLU A 122 -17.88 13.14 -20.19
C GLU A 122 -16.50 13.48 -19.65
N LYS A 123 -15.62 14.07 -20.46
CA LYS A 123 -14.30 14.50 -20.00
C LYS A 123 -14.38 15.63 -18.98
N ILE A 124 -15.24 16.63 -19.20
CA ILE A 124 -15.47 17.72 -18.25
C ILE A 124 -16.01 17.17 -16.92
N ASN A 125 -17.01 16.28 -16.96
CA ASN A 125 -17.57 15.68 -15.76
C ASN A 125 -16.51 14.92 -14.98
N SER A 126 -15.66 14.14 -15.66
CA SER A 126 -14.56 13.41 -15.04
C SER A 126 -13.55 14.35 -14.34
N TRP A 127 -13.23 15.51 -14.93
CA TRP A 127 -12.40 16.51 -14.24
C TRP A 127 -13.09 17.15 -13.06
N MET A 128 -14.39 17.44 -13.15
CA MET A 128 -15.14 17.99 -12.03
C MET A 128 -15.16 17.03 -10.84
N GLU A 129 -15.41 15.74 -11.09
CA GLU A 129 -15.36 14.70 -10.05
C GLU A 129 -13.96 14.63 -9.40
N GLN A 130 -12.89 14.60 -10.20
CA GLN A 130 -11.52 14.58 -9.69
C GLN A 130 -11.16 15.83 -8.87
N ILE A 131 -11.62 17.01 -9.27
CA ILE A 131 -11.41 18.26 -8.52
C ILE A 131 -12.15 18.22 -7.19
N GLU A 132 -13.42 17.78 -7.19
CA GLU A 132 -14.22 17.66 -5.96
C GLU A 132 -13.58 16.69 -4.96
N GLU A 133 -13.07 15.55 -5.44
CA GLU A 133 -12.36 14.57 -4.60
C GLU A 133 -11.02 15.13 -4.11
N PHE A 134 -10.24 15.77 -4.97
CA PHE A 134 -8.97 16.38 -4.60
C PHE A 134 -9.13 17.47 -3.53
N GLU A 135 -10.18 18.30 -3.63
CA GLU A 135 -10.50 19.33 -2.65
C GLU A 135 -10.99 18.77 -1.31
N ALA A 136 -11.44 17.50 -1.29
CA ALA A 136 -11.92 16.82 -0.10
C ALA A 136 -10.83 16.03 0.66
N LEU A 137 -9.63 15.90 0.08
CA LEU A 137 -8.51 15.18 0.69
C LEU A 137 -8.04 15.81 2.00
N ASP A 138 -7.68 14.96 2.95
CA ASP A 138 -6.89 15.39 4.11
C ASP A 138 -5.44 15.75 3.71
N GLU A 139 -4.74 16.50 4.58
CA GLU A 139 -3.39 17.01 4.28
C GLU A 139 -2.36 15.89 3.98
N ASP A 140 -2.60 14.68 4.48
CA ASP A 140 -1.77 13.50 4.33
C ASP A 140 -2.28 12.50 3.29
N GLU A 141 -3.35 12.83 2.55
CA GLU A 141 -3.87 11.98 1.48
C GLU A 141 -3.40 12.47 0.09
N ILE A 142 -3.53 11.57 -0.89
CA ILE A 142 -3.33 11.84 -2.32
C ILE A 142 -4.44 11.20 -3.15
N LEU A 143 -4.65 11.75 -4.33
CA LEU A 143 -5.57 11.23 -5.34
C LEU A 143 -4.76 10.59 -6.47
N ILE A 144 -5.05 9.32 -6.79
CA ILE A 144 -4.49 8.61 -7.94
C ILE A 144 -5.51 8.60 -9.06
N VAL A 145 -5.08 8.99 -10.26
CA VAL A 145 -5.86 8.86 -11.50
C VAL A 145 -5.27 7.78 -12.38
N GLY A 146 -6.15 6.93 -12.92
CA GLY A 146 -5.82 5.86 -13.86
C GLY A 146 -6.62 6.05 -15.13
N TYR A 147 -5.97 5.99 -16.30
CA TYR A 147 -6.64 6.18 -17.60
C TYR A 147 -7.45 7.49 -17.71
N GLY A 148 -7.04 8.52 -16.96
CA GLY A 148 -7.65 9.85 -16.98
C GLY A 148 -8.96 9.98 -16.19
N THR A 149 -9.28 9.00 -15.34
CA THR A 149 -10.40 9.01 -14.38
C THR A 149 -9.87 8.78 -12.96
N HIS A 150 -10.68 9.10 -11.94
CA HIS A 150 -10.40 8.67 -10.56
C HIS A 150 -10.09 7.17 -10.52
N TYR A 151 -9.05 6.80 -9.77
CA TYR A 151 -8.73 5.41 -9.50
C TYR A 151 -8.83 5.09 -8.00
N ASP A 152 -8.12 5.85 -7.17
CA ASP A 152 -8.07 5.60 -5.72
C ASP A 152 -7.65 6.85 -4.94
N THR A 153 -7.94 6.87 -3.65
CA THR A 153 -7.45 7.85 -2.67
C THR A 153 -6.74 7.10 -1.55
N CYS A 154 -5.52 7.52 -1.23
CA CYS A 154 -4.75 6.88 -0.16
C CYS A 154 -3.85 7.86 0.58
N GLU A 155 -3.41 7.46 1.77
CA GLU A 155 -2.43 8.20 2.56
C GLU A 155 -1.07 8.26 1.85
N LYS A 156 -0.29 9.31 2.15
CA LYS A 156 1.07 9.51 1.63
C LYS A 156 2.03 8.47 2.17
N GLU A 157 1.85 8.07 3.42
CA GLU A 157 2.57 7.01 4.11
C GLU A 157 1.55 5.99 4.62
N MET A 158 1.84 4.70 4.47
CA MET A 158 0.91 3.61 4.79
C MET A 158 1.65 2.46 5.46
N MET A 159 0.93 1.71 6.29
CA MET A 159 1.43 0.43 6.82
C MET A 159 0.99 -0.77 6.00
N GLN A 160 -0.04 -0.63 5.17
CA GLN A 160 -0.54 -1.68 4.29
C GLN A 160 -1.25 -1.08 3.07
N TYR A 161 -1.11 -1.71 1.90
CA TYR A 161 -1.99 -1.47 0.76
C TYR A 161 -2.21 -2.77 -0.03
N SER A 162 -3.25 -2.80 -0.85
CA SER A 162 -3.56 -3.91 -1.76
C SER A 162 -3.66 -3.41 -3.19
N GLU A 163 -3.06 -4.15 -4.13
CA GLU A 163 -3.19 -3.93 -5.57
C GLU A 163 -3.41 -5.26 -6.30
N ASP A 164 -4.45 -5.31 -7.13
CA ASP A 164 -4.93 -6.51 -7.81
C ASP A 164 -5.11 -7.69 -6.81
N VAL A 165 -4.29 -8.73 -6.93
CA VAL A 165 -4.34 -9.91 -6.06
C VAL A 165 -3.30 -9.89 -4.93
N TRP A 166 -2.53 -8.81 -4.80
CA TRP A 166 -1.44 -8.70 -3.84
C TRP A 166 -1.78 -7.71 -2.74
N THR A 167 -1.43 -8.06 -1.51
CA THR A 167 -1.43 -7.15 -0.36
C THR A 167 -0.03 -7.05 0.19
N TYR A 168 0.43 -5.83 0.47
CA TYR A 168 1.73 -5.52 1.03
C TYR A 168 1.55 -4.91 2.41
N ALA A 169 2.35 -5.31 3.39
CA ALA A 169 2.30 -4.77 4.74
C ALA A 169 3.71 -4.61 5.32
N VAL A 170 3.95 -3.50 6.00
CA VAL A 170 5.13 -3.34 6.86
C VAL A 170 4.79 -3.85 8.24
N GLY A 171 5.70 -4.63 8.81
CA GLY A 171 5.49 -5.23 10.12
C GLY A 171 6.80 -5.59 10.80
N VAL A 172 6.71 -6.38 11.86
CA VAL A 172 7.88 -6.85 12.62
C VAL A 172 8.09 -8.33 12.36
N PHE A 173 9.30 -8.69 11.95
CA PHE A 173 9.72 -10.07 11.75
C PHE A 173 10.01 -10.74 13.10
N VAL A 174 9.46 -11.94 13.30
CA VAL A 174 9.64 -12.74 14.51
C VAL A 174 10.21 -14.11 14.10
N PRO A 175 11.53 -14.34 14.29
CA PRO A 175 12.14 -15.62 13.94
C PRO A 175 11.60 -16.74 14.84
N LYS A 176 11.60 -17.96 14.31
CA LYS A 176 11.43 -19.17 15.10
C LYS A 176 12.51 -19.27 16.17
N GLU A 177 12.17 -19.87 17.30
CA GLU A 177 13.17 -20.18 18.30
C GLU A 177 14.15 -21.20 17.72
N GLU A 178 15.45 -20.88 17.74
CA GLU A 178 16.48 -21.89 17.51
C GLU A 178 16.47 -22.83 18.71
N ASN A 179 16.16 -24.10 18.49
CA ASN A 179 16.50 -25.11 19.47
C ASN A 179 18.03 -25.18 19.52
N GLU A 180 18.62 -24.80 20.65
CA GLU A 180 20.01 -25.14 20.94
C GLU A 180 20.10 -26.68 20.96
N TRP A 181 20.83 -27.27 20.01
CA TRP A 181 21.12 -28.71 19.94
C TRP A 181 22.36 -29.06 20.76
#